data_AF-A0A1G3X0H1-F1
#
_entry.id   AF-A0A1G3X0H1-F1
#
_cell.length_a   1.000
_cell.length_b   1.000
_cell.length_c   1.000
_cell.angle_alpha   90.00
_cell.angle_beta   90.00
_cell.angle_gamma   90.00
#
_symmetry.space_group_name_H-M   'P 1'
#
loop_
_entity.id
_entity.type
_entity.pdbx_description
1 polymer ?
#
loop_
_entity_poly.entity_id
_entity_poly.type
_entity_poly.pdbx_seq_one_letter_code
_entity_poly.pdbx_strand_id
1 'polypeptide(L)'
;MNLRIVPMTLGNELWHFQYSPYGYYNEHSIILSDEHRNMKLSHQTFDYLLDFLELMPEYFIGSNADIPIVGGSILNHDHFQAGRHTFPIQDAKIIKNYGMQNQVEIKHLDWPLSTIRLKSKNRIELTRLACEFFDAWKSYTNLELDIIAKTDQIHQTITPIARIHKGFYELDIVLRNNRTSKQYPDGIFHPHQDVQHIKKENIGLIEAMGLAILPGRLKEELELSLQYIQNGKEDQSLEQHKPWLDELKKKMTIQTVNDLYIEVGKVFTRVLEDSGVFKLNDKGMNAIDSFILEVLHQK
;
A
#
# COMPACT_ATOMS: atom_id res chain seq x y z
N MET A 1 10.50 4.63 27.94
CA MET A 1 9.29 5.28 27.41
C MET A 1 8.14 4.33 27.69
N ASN A 2 7.18 4.70 28.54
CA ASN A 2 6.02 3.84 28.79
C ASN A 2 5.01 4.10 27.68
N LEU A 3 4.82 3.14 26.78
CA LEU A 3 3.73 3.17 25.81
C LEU A 3 2.43 3.06 26.61
N ARG A 4 1.54 4.06 26.46
CA ARG A 4 0.19 4.00 27.03
C ARG A 4 -0.67 3.19 26.08
N ILE A 5 -1.30 2.16 26.64
CA ILE A 5 -2.22 1.30 25.92
C ILE A 5 -3.63 1.64 26.39
N VAL A 6 -4.54 1.89 25.43
CA VAL A 6 -5.93 2.27 25.71
C VAL A 6 -6.86 1.21 25.11
N PRO A 7 -7.70 0.53 25.92
CA PRO A 7 -8.64 -0.44 25.40
C PRO A 7 -9.75 0.25 24.59
N MET A 8 -10.22 -0.42 23.56
CA MET A 8 -11.34 0.00 22.71
C MET A 8 -12.09 -1.23 22.20
N THR A 9 -13.34 -1.03 21.78
CA THR A 9 -14.18 -2.10 21.23
C THR A 9 -14.37 -1.88 19.74
N LEU A 10 -13.96 -2.85 18.93
CA LEU A 10 -14.13 -2.86 17.48
C LEU A 10 -14.76 -4.18 17.08
N GLY A 11 -15.84 -4.16 16.32
CA GLY A 11 -16.57 -5.32 15.85
C GLY A 11 -17.06 -6.23 16.98
N ASN A 12 -17.42 -5.65 18.12
CA ASN A 12 -17.74 -6.36 19.38
C ASN A 12 -16.58 -7.16 20.00
N GLU A 13 -15.33 -6.91 19.58
CA GLU A 13 -14.12 -7.49 20.16
C GLU A 13 -13.31 -6.43 20.92
N LEU A 14 -12.48 -6.87 21.88
CA LEU A 14 -11.57 -5.99 22.61
C LEU A 14 -10.27 -5.79 21.81
N TRP A 15 -9.90 -4.52 21.61
CA TRP A 15 -8.69 -4.08 20.93
C TRP A 15 -7.97 -3.03 21.78
N HIS A 16 -6.73 -2.74 21.42
CA HIS A 16 -5.84 -1.88 22.18
C HIS A 16 -5.15 -0.86 21.28
N PHE A 17 -5.41 0.42 21.53
CA PHE A 17 -4.73 1.53 20.86
C PHE A 17 -3.43 1.87 21.58
N GLN A 18 -2.37 2.13 20.81
CA GLN A 18 -1.15 2.76 21.28
C GLN A 18 -0.52 3.62 20.18
N TYR A 19 0.29 4.61 20.57
CA TYR A 19 1.18 5.27 19.61
C TYR A 19 2.33 4.33 19.23
N SER A 20 2.72 4.39 17.95
CA SER A 20 3.84 3.64 17.41
C SER A 20 5.17 4.19 17.96
N PRO A 21 6.10 3.34 18.40
CA PRO A 21 7.43 3.79 18.84
C PRO A 21 8.31 4.30 17.69
N TYR A 22 7.93 4.04 16.43
CA TYR A 22 8.72 4.40 15.24
C TYR A 22 8.38 5.80 14.68
N GLY A 23 7.20 6.34 14.97
CA GLY A 23 6.88 7.76 14.72
C GLY A 23 7.00 8.26 13.27
N TYR A 24 6.71 7.45 12.24
CA TYR A 24 6.86 7.85 10.83
C TYR A 24 6.04 9.08 10.38
N TYR A 25 4.93 9.36 11.05
CA TYR A 25 4.09 10.53 10.81
C TYR A 25 3.40 10.93 12.12
N ASN A 26 2.83 12.13 12.16
CA ASN A 26 2.15 12.65 13.35
C ASN A 26 1.05 11.69 13.82
N GLU A 27 1.05 11.37 15.11
CA GLU A 27 0.06 10.46 15.73
C GLU A 27 0.01 9.07 15.07
N HIS A 28 1.13 8.59 14.49
CA HIS A 28 1.25 7.20 14.04
C HIS A 28 0.92 6.26 15.20
N SER A 29 -0.12 5.47 15.01
CA SER A 29 -0.75 4.62 16.01
C SER A 29 -0.90 3.19 15.50
N ILE A 30 -0.96 2.25 16.45
CA ILE A 30 -1.16 0.82 16.20
C ILE A 30 -2.37 0.38 17.02
N ILE A 31 -3.28 -0.35 16.39
CA ILE A 31 -4.43 -0.97 17.04
C ILE A 31 -4.17 -2.47 17.10
N LEU A 32 -4.03 -3.03 18.29
CA LEU A 32 -3.64 -4.42 18.53
C LEU A 32 -4.84 -5.23 19.03
N SER A 33 -5.03 -6.44 18.51
CA SER A 33 -6.02 -7.37 19.05
C SER A 33 -5.67 -7.72 20.49
N ASP A 34 -6.64 -7.77 21.41
CA ASP A 34 -6.43 -8.30 22.76
C ASP A 34 -5.96 -9.76 22.73
N GLU A 35 -6.65 -10.58 21.93
CA GLU A 35 -6.25 -11.96 21.69
C GLU A 35 -5.03 -12.02 20.77
N HIS A 36 -4.01 -12.78 21.19
CA HIS A 36 -2.86 -13.05 20.34
C HIS A 36 -3.23 -14.06 19.24
N ARG A 37 -3.41 -13.55 18.03
CA ARG A 37 -3.72 -14.35 16.84
C ARG A 37 -2.95 -13.80 15.63
N ASN A 38 -2.64 -14.65 14.66
CA ASN A 38 -2.04 -14.21 13.42
C ASN A 38 -2.95 -13.18 12.72
N MET A 39 -2.31 -12.22 12.07
CA MET A 39 -3.00 -11.24 11.25
C MET A 39 -3.83 -11.93 10.16
N LYS A 40 -5.08 -11.48 9.99
CA LYS A 40 -6.00 -12.08 9.02
C LYS A 40 -6.98 -11.05 8.49
N LEU A 41 -7.08 -10.95 7.18
CA LEU A 41 -8.12 -10.17 6.53
C LEU A 41 -9.38 -11.03 6.32
N SER A 42 -10.52 -10.45 6.65
CA SER A 42 -11.85 -11.07 6.50
C SER A 42 -12.92 -10.00 6.32
N HIS A 43 -14.17 -10.40 6.11
CA HIS A 43 -15.29 -9.44 6.05
C HIS A 43 -15.37 -8.56 7.31
N GLN A 44 -15.13 -9.16 8.47
CA GLN A 44 -15.10 -8.49 9.77
C GLN A 44 -14.05 -7.37 9.84
N THR A 45 -12.98 -7.45 9.04
CA THR A 45 -11.97 -6.40 8.99
C THR A 45 -12.57 -5.04 8.64
N PHE A 46 -13.51 -4.98 7.70
CA PHE A 46 -14.13 -3.71 7.33
C PHE A 46 -14.93 -3.11 8.48
N ASP A 47 -15.58 -3.93 9.30
CA ASP A 47 -16.28 -3.45 10.49
C ASP A 47 -15.32 -2.91 11.54
N TYR A 48 -14.17 -3.56 11.77
CA TYR A 48 -13.14 -3.02 12.67
C TYR A 48 -12.64 -1.65 12.23
N LEU A 49 -12.36 -1.48 10.93
CA LEU A 49 -11.89 -0.22 10.39
C LEU A 49 -12.94 0.89 10.55
N LEU A 50 -14.21 0.59 10.25
CA LEU A 50 -15.27 1.59 10.30
C LEU A 50 -15.70 1.92 11.74
N ASP A 51 -15.67 0.96 12.68
CA ASP A 51 -15.88 1.24 14.12
C ASP A 51 -14.81 2.17 14.66
N PHE A 52 -13.56 1.98 14.25
CA PHE A 52 -12.47 2.85 14.67
C PHE A 52 -12.71 4.29 14.21
N LEU A 53 -13.22 4.49 13.00
CA LEU A 53 -13.52 5.83 12.48
C LEU A 53 -14.69 6.51 13.20
N GLU A 54 -15.62 5.76 13.78
CA GLU A 54 -16.68 6.33 14.63
C GLU A 54 -16.11 6.86 15.95
N LEU A 55 -15.08 6.20 16.49
CA LEU A 55 -14.37 6.63 17.69
C LEU A 55 -13.38 7.78 17.41
N MET A 56 -12.70 7.73 16.25
CA MET A 56 -11.60 8.61 15.87
C MET A 56 -11.79 9.16 14.44
N PRO A 57 -12.78 10.05 14.21
CA PRO A 57 -13.21 10.45 12.86
C PRO A 57 -12.19 11.27 12.07
N GLU A 58 -11.19 11.86 12.74
CA GLU A 58 -10.11 12.60 12.08
C GLU A 58 -8.93 11.72 11.66
N TYR A 59 -8.95 10.44 12.01
CA TYR A 59 -7.88 9.50 11.71
C TYR A 59 -8.16 8.74 10.41
N PHE A 60 -7.10 8.24 9.79
CA PHE A 60 -7.23 7.06 8.92
C PHE A 60 -6.93 5.81 9.74
N ILE A 61 -7.38 4.66 9.24
CA ILE A 61 -6.97 3.34 9.72
C ILE A 61 -6.84 2.39 8.54
N GLY A 62 -5.84 1.51 8.57
CA GLY A 62 -5.67 0.49 7.55
C GLY A 62 -4.94 -0.73 8.06
N SER A 63 -4.90 -1.75 7.22
CA SER A 63 -4.23 -3.00 7.50
C SER A 63 -3.17 -3.28 6.45
N ASN A 64 -2.02 -3.81 6.87
CA ASN A 64 -1.12 -4.47 5.91
C ASN A 64 -1.82 -5.69 5.29
N ALA A 65 -1.23 -6.24 4.23
CA ALA A 65 -1.65 -7.52 3.71
C ALA A 65 -1.34 -8.67 4.70
N ASP A 66 -2.25 -9.65 4.80
CA ASP A 66 -2.20 -10.76 5.77
C ASP A 66 -1.40 -11.99 5.32
N ILE A 67 -0.79 -11.95 4.13
CA ILE A 67 0.04 -13.04 3.62
C ILE A 67 1.51 -12.60 3.53
N PRO A 68 2.48 -13.54 3.58
CA PRO A 68 3.88 -13.21 3.46
C PRO A 68 4.21 -12.51 2.14
N ILE A 69 5.35 -11.82 2.12
CA ILE A 69 5.96 -11.16 0.95
C ILE A 69 5.23 -9.88 0.51
N VAL A 70 3.97 -9.61 0.87
CA VAL A 70 3.26 -8.37 0.43
C VAL A 70 3.28 -7.20 1.44
N GLY A 71 4.34 -7.08 2.24
CA GLY A 71 4.57 -5.91 3.10
C GLY A 71 4.16 -6.06 4.57
N GLY A 72 3.59 -7.20 4.98
CA GLY A 72 3.40 -7.51 6.39
C GLY A 72 4.75 -7.84 7.06
N SER A 73 5.23 -6.96 7.94
CA SER A 73 6.47 -7.17 8.72
C SER A 73 6.24 -7.95 10.02
N ILE A 74 5.02 -7.90 10.56
CA ILE A 74 4.61 -8.55 11.81
C ILE A 74 3.29 -9.30 11.56
N LEU A 75 3.35 -10.56 11.16
CA LEU A 75 2.16 -11.36 10.84
C LEU A 75 1.65 -12.19 12.04
N ASN A 76 2.43 -12.25 13.12
CA ASN A 76 2.15 -13.09 14.28
C ASN A 76 1.18 -12.46 15.30
N HIS A 77 0.81 -11.19 15.15
CA HIS A 77 -0.24 -10.56 15.94
C HIS A 77 -1.09 -9.65 15.05
N ASP A 78 -2.39 -9.88 15.05
CA ASP A 78 -3.39 -9.11 14.35
C ASP A 78 -3.42 -7.65 14.83
N HIS A 79 -3.25 -6.73 13.87
CA HIS A 79 -3.13 -5.31 14.14
C HIS A 79 -3.47 -4.44 12.93
N PHE A 80 -3.82 -3.19 13.22
CA PHE A 80 -4.01 -2.12 12.25
C PHE A 80 -3.02 -0.99 12.50
N GLN A 81 -2.75 -0.18 11.48
CA GLN A 81 -2.06 1.09 11.65
C GLN A 81 -3.05 2.22 11.41
N ALA A 82 -2.95 3.26 12.21
CA ALA A 82 -3.84 4.41 12.18
C ALA A 82 -3.07 5.69 12.47
N GLY A 83 -3.71 6.84 12.25
CA GLY A 83 -3.21 8.10 12.77
C GLY A 83 -3.84 9.32 12.13
N ARG A 84 -3.52 10.49 12.68
CA ARG A 84 -4.02 11.78 12.20
C ARG A 84 -3.10 12.35 11.13
N HIS A 85 -3.19 11.79 9.93
CA HIS A 85 -2.34 12.18 8.80
C HIS A 85 -3.05 12.08 7.45
N THR A 86 -2.75 13.01 6.56
CA THR A 86 -3.24 13.03 5.17
C THR A 86 -2.15 12.51 4.25
N PHE A 87 -2.36 11.33 3.68
CA PHE A 87 -1.43 10.70 2.74
C PHE A 87 -1.71 11.10 1.28
N PRO A 88 -0.69 11.06 0.39
CA PRO A 88 -0.87 11.40 -1.02
C PRO A 88 -1.98 10.63 -1.75
N ILE A 89 -2.22 9.35 -1.42
CA ILE A 89 -3.31 8.56 -2.02
C ILE A 89 -4.69 9.20 -1.85
N GLN A 90 -4.89 10.01 -0.80
CA GLN A 90 -6.16 10.69 -0.55
C GLN A 90 -6.53 11.65 -1.68
N ASP A 91 -5.53 12.34 -2.24
CA ASP A 91 -5.66 13.33 -3.31
C ASP A 91 -5.41 12.73 -4.71
N ALA A 92 -5.28 11.41 -4.81
CA ALA A 92 -5.10 10.72 -6.08
C ALA A 92 -6.22 11.07 -7.07
N LYS A 93 -5.84 11.27 -8.34
CA LYS A 93 -6.81 11.53 -9.41
C LYS A 93 -7.65 10.28 -9.66
N ILE A 94 -8.76 10.46 -10.37
CA ILE A 94 -9.67 9.37 -10.73
C ILE A 94 -9.41 9.03 -12.19
N ILE A 95 -9.09 7.76 -12.47
CA ILE A 95 -9.02 7.26 -13.86
C ILE A 95 -10.44 7.06 -14.39
N LYS A 96 -11.30 6.39 -13.61
CA LYS A 96 -12.68 6.09 -14.02
C LYS A 96 -13.64 6.11 -12.82
N ASN A 97 -14.81 6.70 -13.02
CA ASN A 97 -15.93 6.64 -12.09
C ASN A 97 -16.98 5.66 -12.64
N TYR A 98 -17.36 4.66 -11.84
CA TYR A 98 -18.31 3.61 -12.21
C TYR A 98 -19.74 3.93 -11.77
N GLY A 99 -19.97 5.14 -11.23
CA GLY A 99 -21.26 5.56 -10.72
C GLY A 99 -21.52 5.03 -9.31
N MET A 100 -22.80 4.83 -9.00
CA MET A 100 -23.26 4.49 -7.67
C MET A 100 -24.01 3.16 -7.66
N GLN A 101 -23.58 2.21 -6.82
CA GLN A 101 -24.25 0.94 -6.57
C GLN A 101 -24.73 0.93 -5.12
N ASN A 102 -26.04 0.80 -4.89
CA ASN A 102 -26.65 0.76 -3.56
C ASN A 102 -26.10 1.85 -2.60
N GLN A 103 -26.08 3.11 -3.05
CA GLN A 103 -25.57 4.27 -2.29
C GLN A 103 -24.05 4.31 -2.08
N VAL A 104 -23.27 3.44 -2.74
CA VAL A 104 -21.80 3.47 -2.72
C VAL A 104 -21.29 3.95 -4.07
N GLU A 105 -20.50 5.01 -4.09
CA GLU A 105 -19.77 5.47 -5.28
C GLU A 105 -18.49 4.65 -5.44
N ILE A 106 -18.18 4.21 -6.67
CA ILE A 106 -17.03 3.36 -6.99
C ILE A 106 -16.11 4.06 -7.99
N LYS A 107 -14.82 4.13 -7.66
CA LYS A 107 -13.80 4.81 -8.47
C LYS A 107 -12.55 3.95 -8.61
N HIS A 108 -11.96 3.95 -9.79
CA HIS A 108 -10.58 3.51 -10.00
C HIS A 108 -9.65 4.71 -9.91
N LEU A 109 -8.67 4.67 -9.02
CA LEU A 109 -7.73 5.76 -8.77
C LEU A 109 -6.52 5.70 -9.71
N ASP A 110 -6.02 6.88 -10.08
CA ASP A 110 -4.73 7.08 -10.74
C ASP A 110 -3.63 6.95 -9.69
N TRP A 111 -3.30 5.70 -9.37
CA TRP A 111 -2.34 5.35 -8.34
C TRP A 111 -1.49 4.15 -8.83
N PRO A 112 -0.16 4.13 -8.58
CA PRO A 112 0.71 3.06 -9.09
C PRO A 112 0.29 1.66 -8.66
N LEU A 113 -0.27 1.54 -7.45
CA LEU A 113 -0.90 0.32 -6.97
C LEU A 113 -2.37 0.29 -7.40
N SER A 114 -2.83 -0.85 -7.90
CA SER A 114 -4.20 -1.05 -8.35
C SER A 114 -5.20 -0.82 -7.21
N THR A 115 -5.89 0.33 -7.25
CA THR A 115 -6.68 0.82 -6.11
C THR A 115 -8.10 1.17 -6.52
N ILE A 116 -9.06 0.57 -5.80
CA ILE A 116 -10.49 0.83 -5.94
C ILE A 116 -10.94 1.64 -4.72
N ARG A 117 -11.46 2.85 -4.94
CA ARG A 117 -12.05 3.68 -3.89
C ARG A 117 -13.55 3.49 -3.86
N LEU A 118 -14.06 3.08 -2.70
CA LEU A 118 -15.47 3.04 -2.37
C LEU A 118 -15.80 4.23 -1.46
N LYS A 119 -16.95 4.87 -1.69
CA LYS A 119 -17.37 6.04 -0.92
C LYS A 119 -18.86 6.02 -0.62
N SER A 120 -19.25 6.17 0.64
CA SER A 120 -20.67 6.22 1.02
C SER A 120 -20.90 6.92 2.36
N LYS A 121 -22.13 7.36 2.60
CA LYS A 121 -22.62 7.66 3.96
C LYS A 121 -23.22 6.45 4.64
N ASN A 122 -23.63 5.45 3.85
CA ASN A 122 -24.23 4.23 4.36
C ASN A 122 -23.13 3.20 4.60
N ARG A 123 -22.76 3.08 5.89
CA ARG A 123 -21.74 2.13 6.35
C ARG A 123 -22.05 0.69 5.96
N ILE A 124 -23.31 0.27 6.08
CA ILE A 124 -23.72 -1.12 5.83
C ILE A 124 -23.51 -1.48 4.36
N GLU A 125 -23.95 -0.61 3.44
CA GLU A 125 -23.76 -0.83 2.00
C GLU A 125 -22.30 -0.73 1.59
N LEU A 126 -21.53 0.15 2.23
CA LEU A 126 -20.08 0.25 2.01
C LEU A 126 -19.38 -1.05 2.40
N THR A 127 -19.64 -1.58 3.60
CA THR A 127 -19.08 -2.85 4.07
C THR A 127 -19.48 -3.99 3.13
N ARG A 128 -20.77 -4.11 2.77
CA ARG A 128 -21.27 -5.15 1.87
C ARG A 128 -20.50 -5.16 0.54
N LEU A 129 -20.41 -3.99 -0.12
CA LEU A 129 -19.73 -3.90 -1.41
C LEU A 129 -18.21 -4.12 -1.27
N ALA A 130 -17.59 -3.68 -0.17
CA ALA A 130 -16.18 -3.96 0.11
C ALA A 130 -15.90 -5.46 0.24
N CYS A 131 -16.79 -6.20 0.91
CA CYS A 131 -16.72 -7.66 0.99
C CYS A 131 -16.87 -8.32 -0.39
N GLU A 132 -17.78 -7.85 -1.24
CA GLU A 132 -17.96 -8.34 -2.61
C GLU A 132 -16.68 -8.17 -3.44
N PHE A 133 -16.05 -6.98 -3.39
CA PHE A 133 -14.76 -6.75 -4.04
C PHE A 133 -13.66 -7.64 -3.46
N PHE A 134 -13.63 -7.83 -2.14
CA PHE A 134 -12.64 -8.68 -1.50
C PHE A 134 -12.78 -10.15 -1.96
N ASP A 135 -13.98 -10.71 -1.94
CA ASP A 135 -14.23 -12.10 -2.33
C ASP A 135 -13.98 -12.34 -3.82
N ALA A 136 -14.42 -11.41 -4.66
CA ALA A 136 -14.17 -11.45 -6.09
C ALA A 136 -12.67 -11.38 -6.38
N TRP A 137 -11.93 -10.49 -5.71
CA TRP A 137 -10.48 -10.45 -5.82
C TRP A 137 -9.89 -11.79 -5.41
N LYS A 138 -10.18 -12.30 -4.20
CA LYS A 138 -9.62 -13.58 -3.70
C LYS A 138 -9.72 -14.77 -4.66
N SER A 139 -10.66 -14.76 -5.60
CA SER A 139 -10.85 -15.80 -6.62
C SER A 139 -10.40 -15.40 -8.04
N TYR A 140 -10.15 -14.12 -8.32
CA TYR A 140 -9.83 -13.58 -9.64
C TYR A 140 -8.56 -14.21 -10.23
N THR A 141 -8.57 -14.58 -11.51
CA THR A 141 -7.37 -15.07 -12.20
C THR A 141 -7.32 -14.52 -13.62
N ASN A 142 -6.16 -14.01 -14.01
CA ASN A 142 -5.86 -13.53 -15.34
C ASN A 142 -4.42 -13.95 -15.70
N LEU A 143 -4.30 -15.01 -16.50
CA LEU A 143 -3.01 -15.60 -16.87
C LEU A 143 -2.16 -14.67 -17.73
N GLU A 144 -2.78 -13.82 -18.56
CA GLU A 144 -2.05 -12.88 -19.41
C GLU A 144 -1.31 -11.80 -18.62
N LEU A 145 -1.79 -11.52 -17.41
CA LEU A 145 -1.22 -10.54 -16.48
C LEU A 145 -0.43 -11.20 -15.33
N ASP A 146 -0.20 -12.51 -15.39
CA ASP A 146 0.43 -13.28 -14.31
C ASP A 146 -0.32 -13.25 -12.96
N ILE A 147 -1.59 -12.81 -12.97
CA ILE A 147 -2.46 -12.76 -11.79
C ILE A 147 -3.10 -14.13 -11.62
N ILE A 148 -2.67 -14.88 -10.61
CA ILE A 148 -3.25 -16.18 -10.26
C ILE A 148 -3.67 -16.14 -8.80
N ALA A 149 -4.94 -16.49 -8.51
CA ALA A 149 -5.48 -16.49 -7.16
C ALA A 149 -4.84 -17.52 -6.24
N LYS A 150 -4.58 -18.72 -6.76
CA LYS A 150 -4.14 -19.87 -5.96
C LYS A 150 -3.24 -20.81 -6.76
N THR A 151 -2.18 -21.31 -6.11
CA THR A 151 -1.42 -22.51 -6.54
C THR A 151 -1.53 -23.58 -5.45
N ASP A 152 -0.45 -23.85 -4.74
CA ASP A 152 -0.37 -24.56 -3.46
C ASP A 152 -0.90 -23.72 -2.29
N GLN A 153 -0.86 -22.39 -2.41
CA GLN A 153 -1.37 -21.44 -1.43
C GLN A 153 -2.22 -20.35 -2.09
N ILE A 154 -2.97 -19.59 -1.28
CA ILE A 154 -3.68 -18.40 -1.76
C ILE A 154 -2.68 -17.25 -1.91
N HIS A 155 -2.70 -16.60 -3.06
CA HIS A 155 -1.78 -15.50 -3.38
C HIS A 155 -2.40 -14.13 -3.26
N GLN A 156 -3.73 -14.04 -3.23
CA GLN A 156 -4.43 -12.77 -3.27
C GLN A 156 -4.87 -12.30 -1.90
N THR A 157 -4.75 -11.00 -1.72
CA THR A 157 -5.14 -10.26 -0.53
C THR A 157 -5.28 -8.79 -0.89
N ILE A 158 -5.59 -7.95 0.10
CA ILE A 158 -5.75 -6.51 -0.08
C ILE A 158 -4.96 -5.74 0.98
N THR A 159 -4.80 -4.44 0.76
CA THR A 159 -4.44 -3.47 1.80
C THR A 159 -5.61 -2.51 1.90
N PRO A 160 -6.54 -2.71 2.86
CA PRO A 160 -7.69 -1.83 3.04
C PRO A 160 -7.27 -0.59 3.85
N ILE A 161 -7.69 0.59 3.39
CA ILE A 161 -7.44 1.87 4.05
C ILE A 161 -8.76 2.62 4.16
N ALA A 162 -9.22 2.87 5.38
CA ALA A 162 -10.45 3.58 5.67
C ALA A 162 -10.19 4.96 6.29
N ARG A 163 -11.06 5.92 5.99
CA ARG A 163 -11.10 7.25 6.62
C ARG A 163 -12.48 7.89 6.45
N ILE A 164 -12.75 8.92 7.25
CA ILE A 164 -13.88 9.82 6.98
C ILE A 164 -13.35 11.05 6.25
N HIS A 165 -13.88 11.32 5.06
CA HIS A 165 -13.52 12.50 4.27
C HIS A 165 -14.77 13.29 3.90
N LYS A 166 -14.84 14.55 4.36
CA LYS A 166 -15.96 15.47 4.12
C LYS A 166 -17.34 14.85 4.48
N GLY A 167 -17.38 14.08 5.56
CA GLY A 167 -18.61 13.46 6.07
C GLY A 167 -19.06 12.19 5.33
N PHE A 168 -18.17 11.58 4.54
CA PHE A 168 -18.38 10.28 3.92
C PHE A 168 -17.31 9.30 4.41
N TYR A 169 -17.68 8.05 4.59
CA TYR A 169 -16.70 6.97 4.68
C TYR A 169 -16.07 6.78 3.30
N GLU A 170 -14.74 6.78 3.25
CA GLU A 170 -13.96 6.40 2.09
C GLU A 170 -13.12 5.19 2.45
N LEU A 171 -13.18 4.17 1.60
CA LEU A 171 -12.41 2.94 1.71
C LEU A 171 -11.63 2.71 0.42
N ASP A 172 -10.30 2.78 0.51
CA ASP A 172 -9.42 2.36 -0.58
C ASP A 172 -9.08 0.89 -0.40
N ILE A 173 -9.39 0.10 -1.42
CA ILE A 173 -9.04 -1.30 -1.52
C ILE A 173 -7.88 -1.40 -2.50
N VAL A 174 -6.66 -1.52 -1.97
CA VAL A 174 -5.46 -1.74 -2.78
C VAL A 174 -5.30 -3.25 -3.00
N LEU A 175 -5.34 -3.69 -4.25
CA LEU A 175 -5.27 -5.10 -4.63
C LEU A 175 -3.82 -5.60 -4.60
N ARG A 176 -3.58 -6.73 -3.92
CA ARG A 176 -2.24 -7.30 -3.70
C ARG A 176 -2.17 -8.77 -4.12
N ASN A 177 -0.99 -9.17 -4.59
CA ASN A 177 -0.69 -10.56 -4.93
C ASN A 177 0.77 -10.90 -4.58
N ASN A 178 1.01 -12.02 -3.90
CA ASN A 178 2.35 -12.41 -3.42
C ASN A 178 3.07 -13.47 -4.28
N ARG A 179 2.57 -13.75 -5.48
CA ARG A 179 3.13 -14.78 -6.35
C ARG A 179 4.54 -14.40 -6.81
N THR A 180 5.39 -15.42 -6.90
CA THR A 180 6.76 -15.32 -7.41
C THR A 180 6.89 -16.07 -8.74
N SER A 181 7.96 -15.81 -9.48
CA SER A 181 8.32 -16.56 -10.69
C SER A 181 9.83 -16.81 -10.76
N LYS A 182 10.29 -17.61 -11.72
CA LYS A 182 11.73 -17.79 -11.95
C LYS A 182 12.43 -16.47 -12.31
N GLN A 183 11.73 -15.58 -13.01
CA GLN A 183 12.23 -14.26 -13.39
C GLN A 183 12.21 -13.30 -12.18
N TYR A 184 11.17 -13.40 -11.36
CA TYR A 184 10.94 -12.55 -10.20
C TYR A 184 10.83 -13.39 -8.92
N PRO A 185 11.98 -13.87 -8.38
CA PRO A 185 11.99 -14.73 -7.20
C PRO A 185 11.52 -14.00 -5.93
N ASP A 186 11.76 -12.70 -5.84
CA ASP A 186 11.29 -11.85 -4.73
C ASP A 186 9.80 -11.47 -4.86
N GLY A 187 9.18 -11.77 -6.02
CA GLY A 187 7.76 -11.55 -6.28
C GLY A 187 7.49 -10.81 -7.59
N ILE A 188 6.47 -11.26 -8.33
CA ILE A 188 6.07 -10.67 -9.62
C ILE A 188 5.58 -9.22 -9.42
N PHE A 189 4.87 -8.99 -8.32
CA PHE A 189 4.28 -7.71 -7.94
C PHE A 189 5.02 -7.07 -6.75
N HIS A 190 6.35 -7.01 -6.85
CA HIS A 190 7.28 -6.51 -5.81
C HIS A 190 8.39 -5.69 -6.48
N PRO A 191 9.20 -4.90 -5.73
CA PRO A 191 10.32 -4.16 -6.34
C PRO A 191 11.25 -5.06 -7.15
N HIS A 192 11.43 -4.75 -8.44
CA HIS A 192 12.30 -5.53 -9.33
C HIS A 192 13.78 -5.16 -9.16
N GLN A 193 14.68 -6.02 -9.63
CA GLN A 193 16.12 -5.97 -9.31
C GLN A 193 16.76 -4.60 -9.64
N ASP A 194 16.29 -3.91 -10.66
CA ASP A 194 16.80 -2.61 -11.10
C ASP A 194 16.52 -1.47 -10.10
N VAL A 195 15.51 -1.60 -9.24
CA VAL A 195 15.15 -0.59 -8.22
C VAL A 195 15.54 -0.99 -6.78
N GLN A 196 15.97 -2.23 -6.58
CA GLN A 196 16.33 -2.77 -5.26
C GLN A 196 17.50 -2.06 -4.57
N HIS A 197 18.31 -1.30 -5.31
CA HIS A 197 19.37 -0.49 -4.70
C HIS A 197 18.79 0.58 -3.76
N ILE A 198 17.64 1.18 -4.09
CA ILE A 198 16.90 2.09 -3.22
C ILE A 198 16.00 1.32 -2.26
N LYS A 199 15.16 0.43 -2.79
CA LYS A 199 14.14 -0.23 -2.00
C LYS A 199 13.97 -1.68 -2.41
N LYS A 200 14.45 -2.59 -1.56
CA LYS A 200 14.32 -4.02 -1.77
C LYS A 200 13.14 -4.63 -1.00
N GLU A 201 12.86 -4.11 0.19
CA GLU A 201 11.82 -4.69 1.04
C GLU A 201 10.44 -4.39 0.47
N ASN A 202 9.49 -5.24 0.83
CA ASN A 202 8.13 -5.19 0.32
C ASN A 202 7.37 -3.94 0.76
N ILE A 203 6.34 -3.58 0.00
CA ILE A 203 5.54 -2.37 0.19
C ILE A 203 4.48 -2.59 1.26
N GLY A 204 4.68 -1.98 2.42
CA GLY A 204 3.72 -1.92 3.52
C GLY A 204 2.64 -0.87 3.30
N LEU A 205 1.72 -0.77 4.26
CA LEU A 205 0.57 0.14 4.25
C LEU A 205 0.96 1.61 4.05
N ILE A 206 1.97 2.10 4.78
CA ILE A 206 2.41 3.51 4.72
C ILE A 206 2.93 3.88 3.33
N GLU A 207 3.72 2.98 2.75
CA GLU A 207 4.30 3.11 1.43
C GLU A 207 3.24 3.01 0.34
N ALA A 208 2.27 2.09 0.52
CA ALA A 208 1.13 1.95 -0.37
C ALA A 208 0.26 3.22 -0.41
N MET A 209 0.25 4.01 0.66
CA MET A 209 -0.43 5.31 0.72
C MET A 209 0.41 6.47 0.18
N GLY A 210 1.68 6.25 -0.16
CA GLY A 210 2.54 7.22 -0.84
C GLY A 210 3.63 7.87 0.02
N LEU A 211 3.90 7.36 1.23
CA LEU A 211 5.04 7.80 2.03
C LEU A 211 6.15 6.74 2.02
N ALA A 212 7.27 7.05 1.36
CA ALA A 212 8.40 6.15 1.27
C ALA A 212 9.09 5.96 2.63
N ILE A 213 9.17 4.71 3.09
CA ILE A 213 10.00 4.32 4.24
C ILE A 213 11.26 3.66 3.70
N LEU A 214 12.36 4.40 3.72
CA LEU A 214 13.61 3.97 3.09
C LEU A 214 14.62 3.44 4.11
N PRO A 215 15.53 2.53 3.71
CA PRO A 215 16.63 2.07 4.56
C PRO A 215 17.46 3.24 5.10
N GLY A 216 17.77 3.22 6.41
CA GLY A 216 18.53 4.30 7.06
C GLY A 216 19.91 4.57 6.45
N ARG A 217 20.53 3.54 5.86
CA ARG A 217 21.80 3.62 5.11
C ARG A 217 21.77 4.65 3.97
N LEU A 218 20.61 4.83 3.32
CA LEU A 218 20.49 5.70 2.15
C LEU A 218 20.79 7.15 2.48
N LYS A 219 20.64 7.58 3.74
CA LYS A 219 20.95 8.95 4.12
C LYS A 219 22.43 9.28 3.83
N GLU A 220 23.34 8.42 4.28
CA GLU A 220 24.79 8.61 4.07
C GLU A 220 25.18 8.29 2.61
N GLU A 221 24.60 7.24 2.03
CA GLU A 221 24.86 6.86 0.63
C GLU A 221 24.46 7.98 -0.36
N LEU A 222 23.41 8.76 -0.10
CA LEU A 222 23.01 9.87 -0.96
C LEU A 222 23.94 11.08 -0.84
N GLU A 223 24.50 11.35 0.34
CA GLU A 223 25.54 12.38 0.50
C GLU A 223 26.81 12.00 -0.27
N LEU A 224 27.22 10.74 -0.20
CA LEU A 224 28.34 10.21 -0.98
C LEU A 224 28.03 10.19 -2.48
N SER A 225 26.79 9.86 -2.86
CA SER A 225 26.32 9.89 -4.26
C SER A 225 26.48 11.27 -4.87
N LEU A 226 26.18 12.34 -4.12
CA LEU A 226 26.39 13.71 -4.58
C LEU A 226 27.88 13.99 -4.83
N GLN A 227 28.77 13.58 -3.91
CA GLN A 227 30.23 13.73 -4.09
C GLN A 227 30.74 12.94 -5.30
N TYR A 228 30.20 11.75 -5.53
CA TYR A 228 30.50 10.94 -6.70
C TYR A 228 30.06 11.63 -8.00
N ILE A 229 28.86 12.20 -8.03
CA ILE A 229 28.31 12.92 -9.19
C ILE A 229 29.15 14.16 -9.51
N GLN A 230 29.45 14.97 -8.49
CA GLN A 230 30.14 16.25 -8.68
C GLN A 230 31.63 16.10 -8.99
N ASN A 231 32.31 15.21 -8.24
CA ASN A 231 33.78 15.18 -8.20
C ASN A 231 34.37 13.83 -8.58
N GLY A 232 33.54 12.83 -8.90
CA GLY A 232 34.00 11.48 -9.23
C GLY A 232 34.57 10.69 -8.05
N LYS A 233 34.30 11.11 -6.80
CA LYS A 233 34.80 10.42 -5.60
C LYS A 233 34.13 9.05 -5.44
N GLU A 234 34.90 7.98 -5.62
CA GLU A 234 34.40 6.62 -5.44
C GLU A 234 34.26 6.24 -3.96
N ASP A 235 33.28 5.39 -3.67
CA ASP A 235 33.07 4.76 -2.38
C ASP A 235 32.44 3.37 -2.60
N GLN A 236 32.82 2.39 -1.78
CA GLN A 236 32.34 1.01 -1.90
C GLN A 236 30.84 0.90 -1.64
N SER A 237 30.27 1.72 -0.75
CA SER A 237 28.83 1.73 -0.46
C SER A 237 27.98 2.11 -1.67
N LEU A 238 28.56 2.81 -2.66
CA LEU A 238 27.87 3.25 -3.86
C LEU A 238 27.83 2.20 -4.97
N GLU A 239 28.49 1.05 -4.82
CA GLU A 239 28.59 0.04 -5.89
C GLU A 239 27.23 -0.35 -6.47
N GLN A 240 26.23 -0.60 -5.62
CA GLN A 240 24.87 -0.93 -6.03
C GLN A 240 24.13 0.23 -6.72
N HIS A 241 24.58 1.46 -6.52
CA HIS A 241 23.99 2.68 -7.09
C HIS A 241 24.69 3.12 -8.38
N LYS A 242 25.90 2.64 -8.66
CA LYS A 242 26.75 3.11 -9.76
C LYS A 242 26.00 3.22 -11.10
N PRO A 243 25.26 2.19 -11.57
CA PRO A 243 24.54 2.28 -12.85
C PRO A 243 23.55 3.46 -12.89
N TRP A 244 22.78 3.64 -11.81
CA TRP A 244 21.82 4.74 -11.68
C TRP A 244 22.53 6.10 -11.57
N LEU A 245 23.60 6.21 -10.78
CA LEU A 245 24.37 7.45 -10.62
C LEU A 245 25.06 7.88 -11.92
N ASP A 246 25.57 6.93 -12.71
CA ASP A 246 26.19 7.20 -14.01
C ASP A 246 25.17 7.71 -15.05
N GLU A 247 23.93 7.24 -14.99
CA GLU A 247 22.84 7.82 -15.77
C GLU A 247 22.48 9.23 -15.31
N LEU A 248 22.45 9.48 -14.00
CA LEU A 248 22.18 10.80 -13.45
C LEU A 248 23.27 11.82 -13.80
N LYS A 249 24.55 11.43 -13.80
CA LYS A 249 25.67 12.28 -14.23
C LYS A 249 25.47 12.84 -15.64
N LYS A 250 24.94 12.02 -16.56
CA LYS A 250 24.66 12.43 -17.94
C LYS A 250 23.57 13.51 -18.03
N LYS A 251 22.70 13.61 -17.03
CA LYS A 251 21.53 14.53 -17.03
C LYS A 251 21.85 15.94 -16.51
N MET A 252 23.08 16.24 -16.06
CA MET A 252 23.60 17.56 -15.65
C MET A 252 22.78 18.39 -14.63
N THR A 253 21.71 17.85 -14.04
CA THR A 253 20.78 18.61 -13.18
C THR A 253 20.89 18.34 -11.67
N ILE A 254 21.85 17.51 -11.22
CA ILE A 254 21.99 17.20 -9.79
C ILE A 254 23.03 18.13 -9.16
N GLN A 255 22.58 19.08 -8.33
CA GLN A 255 23.46 20.03 -7.63
C GLN A 255 23.43 19.84 -6.11
N THR A 256 22.34 19.28 -5.59
CA THR A 256 22.10 19.14 -4.15
C THR A 256 21.61 17.74 -3.81
N VAL A 257 21.67 17.37 -2.52
CA VAL A 257 21.08 16.11 -2.03
C VAL A 257 19.56 16.11 -2.21
N ASN A 258 18.92 17.28 -2.20
CA ASN A 258 17.48 17.38 -2.46
C ASN A 258 17.12 16.97 -3.90
N ASP A 259 17.97 17.26 -4.87
CA ASP A 259 17.77 16.78 -6.26
C ASP A 259 17.84 15.25 -6.30
N LEU A 260 18.74 14.65 -5.51
CA LEU A 260 18.79 13.19 -5.37
C LEU A 260 17.53 12.64 -4.69
N TYR A 261 16.94 13.32 -3.70
CA TYR A 261 15.66 12.90 -3.13
C TYR A 261 14.53 12.89 -4.17
N ILE A 262 14.53 13.82 -5.13
CA ILE A 262 13.56 13.81 -6.24
C ILE A 262 13.79 12.57 -7.12
N GLU A 263 15.03 12.24 -7.47
CA GLU A 263 15.34 11.05 -8.26
C GLU A 263 15.04 9.74 -7.49
N VAL A 264 15.32 9.69 -6.19
CA VAL A 264 14.90 8.59 -5.31
C VAL A 264 13.38 8.46 -5.31
N GLY A 265 12.65 9.58 -5.28
CA GLY A 265 11.20 9.59 -5.41
C GLY A 265 10.72 8.95 -6.71
N LYS A 266 11.38 9.21 -7.85
CA LYS A 266 11.07 8.56 -9.13
C LYS A 266 11.33 7.06 -9.10
N VAL A 267 12.46 6.63 -8.52
CA VAL A 267 12.75 5.20 -8.33
C VAL A 267 11.68 4.56 -7.43
N PHE A 268 11.26 5.24 -6.36
CA PHE A 268 10.21 4.76 -5.47
C PHE A 268 8.83 4.70 -6.15
N THR A 269 8.50 5.65 -7.04
CA THR A 269 7.31 5.53 -7.89
C THR A 269 7.36 4.25 -8.71
N ARG A 270 8.51 3.96 -9.34
CA ARG A 270 8.69 2.72 -10.10
C ARG A 270 8.56 1.47 -9.22
N VAL A 271 9.09 1.51 -8.00
CA VAL A 271 8.91 0.44 -7.01
C VAL A 271 7.41 0.16 -6.73
N LEU A 272 6.59 1.22 -6.61
CA LEU A 272 5.14 1.06 -6.44
C LEU A 272 4.47 0.54 -7.72
N GLU A 273 4.89 0.99 -8.90
CA GLU A 273 4.40 0.50 -10.20
C GLU A 273 4.70 -0.99 -10.41
N ASP A 274 5.89 -1.47 -10.02
CA ASP A 274 6.25 -2.89 -10.02
C ASP A 274 5.32 -3.69 -9.09
N SER A 275 4.85 -3.04 -8.01
CA SER A 275 3.98 -3.66 -7.01
C SER A 275 2.48 -3.66 -7.35
N GLY A 276 2.05 -2.92 -8.39
CA GLY A 276 0.67 -2.92 -8.88
C GLY A 276 0.33 -4.20 -9.64
N VAL A 277 -0.82 -4.82 -9.35
CA VAL A 277 -1.25 -6.09 -10.00
C VAL A 277 -1.80 -5.87 -11.41
N PHE A 278 -2.63 -4.84 -11.59
CA PHE A 278 -3.03 -4.31 -12.88
C PHE A 278 -2.15 -3.11 -13.21
N LYS A 279 -1.22 -3.28 -14.15
CA LYS A 279 -0.32 -2.21 -14.60
C LYS A 279 -1.11 -1.09 -15.29
N LEU A 280 -0.66 0.16 -15.14
CA LEU A 280 -1.25 1.34 -15.81
C LEU A 280 -0.87 1.41 -17.30
N ASN A 281 -1.09 0.30 -18.02
CA ASN A 281 -1.00 0.18 -19.47
C ASN A 281 -2.32 -0.38 -20.01
N ASP A 282 -2.52 -0.38 -21.33
CA ASP A 282 -3.80 -0.78 -21.94
C ASP A 282 -4.32 -2.14 -21.46
N LYS A 283 -3.43 -3.14 -21.30
CA LYS A 283 -3.83 -4.48 -20.84
C LYS A 283 -4.32 -4.46 -19.40
N GLY A 284 -3.57 -3.85 -18.48
CA GLY A 284 -3.95 -3.80 -17.08
C GLY A 284 -5.17 -2.91 -16.85
N MET A 285 -5.27 -1.79 -17.57
CA MET A 285 -6.42 -0.89 -17.54
C MET A 285 -7.72 -1.56 -18.01
N ASN A 286 -7.67 -2.31 -19.11
CA ASN A 286 -8.83 -3.07 -19.58
C ASN A 286 -9.22 -4.20 -18.63
N ALA A 287 -8.23 -4.88 -18.04
CA ALA A 287 -8.49 -5.99 -17.12
C ALA A 287 -9.10 -5.53 -15.78
N ILE A 288 -8.60 -4.44 -15.17
CA ILE A 288 -9.21 -3.91 -13.95
C ILE A 288 -10.61 -3.33 -14.21
N ASP A 289 -10.82 -2.73 -15.38
CA ASP A 289 -12.16 -2.29 -15.79
C ASP A 289 -13.14 -3.45 -15.86
N SER A 290 -12.71 -4.54 -16.48
CA SER A 290 -13.51 -5.76 -16.62
C SER A 290 -13.78 -6.40 -15.25
N PHE A 291 -12.76 -6.46 -14.38
CA PHE A 291 -12.90 -6.95 -13.01
C PHE A 291 -13.94 -6.14 -12.22
N ILE A 292 -13.84 -4.81 -12.23
CA ILE A 292 -14.78 -3.95 -11.50
C ILE A 292 -16.21 -4.12 -12.04
N LEU A 293 -16.38 -4.12 -13.37
CA LEU A 293 -17.70 -4.31 -13.98
C LEU A 293 -18.29 -5.69 -13.70
N GLU A 294 -17.46 -6.73 -13.64
CA GLU A 294 -17.88 -8.07 -13.26
C GLU A 294 -18.46 -8.10 -11.84
N VAL A 295 -17.74 -7.52 -10.86
CA VAL A 295 -18.23 -7.42 -9.48
C VAL A 295 -19.54 -6.66 -9.40
N LEU A 296 -19.67 -5.55 -10.13
CA LEU A 296 -20.89 -4.73 -10.10
C LEU A 296 -22.10 -5.41 -10.78
N HIS A 297 -21.86 -6.32 -11.72
CA HIS A 297 -22.90 -7.00 -12.49
C HIS A 297 -23.24 -8.41 -12.03
N GLN A 298 -22.51 -8.98 -11.06
CA GLN A 298 -22.90 -10.23 -10.41
C GLN A 298 -24.25 -10.02 -9.70
N LYS A 299 -25.33 -10.52 -10.34
CA LYS A 299 -26.69 -10.61 -9.81
C LYS A 299 -27.17 -12.06 -9.88
#